data_AF-A0A455U4E2-F1
#
_entry.id   AF-A0A455U4E2-F1
#
_cell.length_a   1.000
_cell.length_b   1.000
_cell.length_c   1.000
_cell.angle_alpha   90.00
_cell.angle_beta   90.00
_cell.angle_gamma   90.00
#
_symmetry.space_group_name_H-M   'P 1'
#
loop_
_entity.id
_entity.type
_entity.pdbx_description
1 polymer ?
#
loop_
_entity_poly.entity_id
_entity_poly.type
_entity_poly.pdbx_seq_one_letter_code
_entity_poly.pdbx_strand_id
1 'polypeptide(L)'
;MGASMGALQAIEWASAYPDRVERLISVIGGGVADPWLLATLSAWAAPIRLDANWNEGNYYDGEPPTDGLKEALKLVTLNANHWQWANETFNRDWADEERDPAQDINARYAIEQTLDDIAATRAETSDANHFLYLVQANQTFMAGHGESLEEGLPPSKHPH
;
A
#
# COMPACT_ATOMS: atom_id res chain seq x y z
N MET A 1 -3.52 19.69 -1.78
CA MET A 1 -4.36 18.70 -1.06
C MET A 1 -3.99 17.33 -1.57
N GLY A 2 -3.87 16.33 -0.69
CA GLY A 2 -3.77 14.93 -1.10
C GLY A 2 -3.98 13.97 0.06
N ALA A 3 -4.30 12.72 -0.26
CA ALA A 3 -4.50 11.65 0.71
C ALA A 3 -3.47 10.53 0.52
N SER A 4 -3.01 9.90 1.61
CA SER A 4 -2.03 8.80 1.60
C SER A 4 -0.77 9.20 0.81
N MET A 5 -0.37 8.46 -0.24
CA MET A 5 0.75 8.86 -1.10
C MET A 5 0.57 10.27 -1.71
N GLY A 6 -0.67 10.68 -2.02
CA GLY A 6 -0.96 12.03 -2.49
C GLY A 6 -0.71 13.10 -1.42
N ALA A 7 -0.78 12.75 -0.13
CA ALA A 7 -0.40 13.64 0.95
C ALA A 7 1.11 13.88 0.97
N LEU A 8 1.92 12.86 0.68
CA LEU A 8 3.38 12.99 0.55
C LEU A 8 3.74 13.95 -0.59
N GLN A 9 3.08 13.79 -1.74
CA GLN A 9 3.22 14.70 -2.89
C GLN A 9 2.81 16.14 -2.53
N ALA A 10 1.72 16.31 -1.78
CA ALA A 10 1.27 17.63 -1.35
C ALA A 10 2.25 18.30 -0.39
N ILE A 11 2.81 17.55 0.56
CA ILE A 11 3.85 18.02 1.48
C ILE A 11 5.10 18.43 0.70
N GLU A 12 5.52 17.61 -0.25
CA GLU A 12 6.70 17.90 -1.09
C GLU A 12 6.53 19.19 -1.89
N TRP A 13 5.36 19.39 -2.50
CA TRP A 13 5.06 20.63 -3.21
C TRP A 13 5.14 21.87 -2.32
N ALA A 14 4.64 21.76 -1.08
CA ALA A 14 4.68 22.85 -0.11
C ALA A 14 6.12 23.16 0.36
N SER A 15 6.97 22.14 0.46
CA SER A 15 8.37 22.28 0.85
C SER A 15 9.23 22.82 -0.30
N ALA A 16 9.15 22.22 -1.48
CA ALA A 16 9.98 22.56 -2.64
C ALA A 16 9.57 23.88 -3.31
N TYR A 17 8.30 24.28 -3.23
CA TYR A 17 7.78 25.49 -3.88
C TYR A 17 6.94 26.36 -2.92
N PRO A 18 7.55 26.88 -1.84
CA PRO A 18 6.82 27.55 -0.74
C PRO A 18 6.14 28.87 -1.15
N ASP A 19 6.56 29.46 -2.27
CA ASP A 19 5.94 30.67 -2.85
C ASP A 19 4.77 30.34 -3.80
N ARG A 20 4.63 29.08 -4.21
CA ARG A 20 3.55 28.61 -5.09
C ARG A 20 2.42 27.89 -4.34
N VAL A 21 2.64 27.55 -3.08
CA VAL A 21 1.67 26.82 -2.26
C VAL A 21 1.24 27.68 -1.08
N GLU A 22 0.02 28.23 -1.16
CA GLU A 22 -0.56 29.00 -0.06
C GLU A 22 -1.08 28.12 1.08
N ARG A 23 -1.59 26.93 0.75
CA ARG A 23 -2.27 26.03 1.71
C ARG A 23 -1.93 24.58 1.43
N LEU A 24 -1.65 23.84 2.51
CA LEU A 24 -1.41 22.41 2.52
C LEU A 24 -2.54 21.70 3.27
N ILE A 25 -3.11 20.67 2.65
CA ILE A 25 -4.04 19.74 3.29
C ILE A 25 -3.50 18.33 3.05
N SER A 26 -3.07 17.70 4.14
CA SER A 26 -2.59 16.31 4.19
C SER A 26 -3.66 15.46 4.88
N VAL A 27 -4.13 14.41 4.21
CA VAL A 27 -5.11 13.47 4.76
C VAL A 27 -4.46 12.09 4.84
N ILE A 28 -4.51 11.43 6.00
CA ILE A 28 -3.93 10.09 6.24
C ILE A 28 -2.49 9.93 5.70
N GLY A 29 -1.68 11.00 5.79
CA GLY A 29 -0.28 11.03 5.32
C GLY A 29 0.72 11.23 6.46
N GLY A 30 2.00 11.18 6.14
CA GLY A 30 3.12 11.45 7.06
C GLY A 30 4.19 12.32 6.41
N GLY A 31 5.04 12.97 7.21
CA GLY A 31 6.14 13.80 6.70
C GLY A 31 7.41 13.02 6.32
N VAL A 32 7.50 11.77 6.76
CA VAL A 32 8.61 10.85 6.47
C VAL A 32 8.09 9.41 6.55
N ALA A 33 8.69 8.50 5.79
CA ALA A 33 8.48 7.08 6.00
C ALA A 33 9.23 6.60 7.25
N ASP A 34 8.50 6.41 8.35
CA ASP A 34 9.06 5.87 9.59
C ASP A 34 9.41 4.36 9.47
N PRO A 35 10.18 3.78 10.41
CA PRO A 35 10.55 2.36 10.34
C PRO A 35 9.37 1.39 10.25
N TRP A 36 8.22 1.73 10.82
CA TRP A 36 7.02 0.90 10.74
C TRP A 36 6.45 0.89 9.32
N LEU A 37 6.33 2.06 8.69
CA LEU A 37 5.89 2.19 7.31
C LEU A 37 6.91 1.54 6.36
N LEU A 38 8.21 1.70 6.58
CA LEU A 38 9.25 1.04 5.79
C LEU A 38 9.10 -0.49 5.80
N ALA A 39 8.89 -1.08 6.99
CA ALA A 39 8.67 -2.51 7.13
C ALA A 39 7.35 -2.95 6.46
N THR A 40 6.28 -2.18 6.63
CA THR A 40 4.97 -2.46 6.00
C THR A 40 5.07 -2.45 4.47
N LEU A 41 5.68 -1.42 3.90
CA LEU A 41 5.92 -1.28 2.46
C LEU A 41 6.82 -2.40 1.92
N SER A 42 7.83 -2.82 2.69
CA SER A 42 8.66 -3.98 2.34
C SER A 42 7.83 -5.27 2.29
N ALA A 43 6.91 -5.46 3.25
CA ALA A 43 6.03 -6.62 3.28
C ALA A 43 5.07 -6.63 2.08
N TRP A 44 4.61 -5.47 1.61
CA TRP A 44 3.80 -5.37 0.39
C TRP A 44 4.57 -5.76 -0.87
N ALA A 45 5.86 -5.42 -0.96
CA ALA A 45 6.69 -5.74 -2.12
C ALA A 45 7.16 -7.20 -2.18
N ALA A 46 7.23 -7.88 -1.02
CA ALA A 46 7.82 -9.20 -0.92
C ALA A 46 7.14 -10.27 -1.81
N PRO A 47 5.80 -10.36 -1.87
CA PRO A 47 5.14 -11.38 -2.70
C PRO A 47 5.48 -11.29 -4.18
N ILE A 48 5.55 -10.08 -4.74
CA ILE A 48 5.95 -9.86 -6.14
C ILE A 48 7.38 -10.37 -6.38
N ARG A 49 8.32 -10.07 -5.48
CA ARG A 49 9.72 -10.48 -5.64
C ARG A 49 9.94 -11.98 -5.47
N LEU A 50 9.04 -12.66 -4.77
CA LEU A 50 9.07 -14.11 -4.56
C LEU A 50 8.38 -14.90 -5.68
N ASP A 51 7.54 -14.24 -6.48
CA ASP A 51 6.89 -14.85 -7.62
C ASP A 51 7.94 -15.25 -8.68
N ALA A 52 7.93 -16.53 -9.07
CA ALA A 52 8.88 -17.08 -10.04
C ALA A 52 8.80 -16.39 -11.41
N ASN A 53 7.64 -15.84 -11.75
CA ASN A 53 7.41 -15.13 -13.01
C ASN A 53 7.95 -13.69 -12.98
N TRP A 54 8.32 -13.13 -11.81
CA TRP A 54 8.81 -11.75 -11.74
C TRP A 54 10.12 -11.57 -12.50
N ASN A 55 10.97 -12.60 -12.54
CA ASN A 55 12.20 -12.62 -13.34
C ASN A 55 13.07 -11.35 -13.16
N GLU A 56 13.28 -10.94 -11.90
CA GLU A 56 14.00 -9.71 -11.54
C GLU A 56 13.47 -8.43 -12.22
N GLY A 57 12.17 -8.41 -12.53
CA GLY A 57 11.47 -7.32 -13.21
C GLY A 57 11.42 -7.45 -14.74
N ASN A 58 12.04 -8.48 -15.33
CA ASN A 58 12.13 -8.68 -16.78
C ASN A 58 11.06 -9.67 -17.29
N TYR A 59 9.78 -9.44 -16.94
CA TYR A 59 8.68 -10.35 -17.28
C TYR A 59 7.83 -9.92 -18.48
N TYR A 60 8.07 -8.74 -19.07
CA TYR A 60 7.19 -8.17 -20.11
C TYR A 60 7.13 -8.97 -21.42
N ASP A 61 8.14 -9.81 -21.69
CA ASP A 61 8.15 -10.73 -22.85
C ASP A 61 7.61 -12.13 -22.50
N GLY A 62 7.11 -12.33 -21.27
CA GLY A 62 6.65 -13.62 -20.75
C GLY A 62 5.42 -13.50 -19.86
N GLU A 63 5.25 -14.47 -18.96
CA GLU A 63 4.15 -14.47 -17.99
C GLU A 63 4.44 -13.45 -16.88
N PRO A 64 3.52 -12.54 -16.54
CA PRO A 64 3.69 -11.62 -15.42
C PRO A 64 3.59 -12.33 -14.05
N PRO A 65 4.17 -11.75 -12.98
CA PRO A 65 4.03 -12.23 -11.60
C PRO A 65 2.66 -11.89 -11.00
N THR A 66 1.60 -12.38 -11.63
CA THR A 66 0.23 -12.04 -11.27
C THR A 66 -0.15 -12.54 -9.88
N ASP A 67 0.35 -13.71 -9.46
CA ASP A 67 0.01 -14.26 -8.14
C ASP A 67 0.70 -13.47 -7.02
N GLY A 68 1.97 -13.11 -7.21
CA GLY A 68 2.66 -12.18 -6.32
C GLY A 68 1.98 -10.81 -6.25
N LEU A 69 1.49 -10.28 -7.37
CA LEU A 69 0.76 -9.02 -7.40
C LEU A 69 -0.58 -9.08 -6.65
N LYS A 70 -1.34 -10.18 -6.79
CA LYS A 70 -2.59 -10.39 -6.03
C LYS A 70 -2.32 -10.42 -4.53
N GLU A 71 -1.32 -11.17 -4.08
CA GLU A 71 -0.97 -11.22 -2.64
C GLU A 71 -0.54 -9.84 -2.11
N ALA A 72 0.22 -9.07 -2.90
CA ALA A 72 0.55 -7.69 -2.53
C ALA A 72 -0.71 -6.81 -2.39
N LEU A 73 -1.64 -6.89 -3.34
CA LEU A 73 -2.88 -6.11 -3.32
C LEU A 73 -3.85 -6.55 -2.21
N LYS A 74 -3.82 -7.82 -1.82
CA LYS A 74 -4.53 -8.35 -0.65
C LYS A 74 -4.03 -7.70 0.64
N LEU A 75 -2.71 -7.63 0.85
CA LEU A 75 -2.12 -6.95 2.00
C LEU A 75 -2.48 -5.47 2.04
N VAL A 76 -2.39 -4.78 0.89
CA VAL A 76 -2.79 -3.37 0.77
C VAL A 76 -4.26 -3.18 1.14
N THR A 77 -5.14 -4.06 0.64
CA THR A 77 -6.59 -3.97 0.90
C THR A 77 -6.90 -4.16 2.38
N LEU A 78 -6.26 -5.15 3.03
CA LEU A 78 -6.41 -5.36 4.47
C LEU A 78 -5.89 -4.16 5.27
N ASN A 79 -4.70 -3.64 4.94
CA ASN A 79 -4.07 -2.52 5.64
C ASN A 79 -4.77 -1.17 5.42
N ALA A 80 -5.52 -1.03 4.33
CA ALA A 80 -6.39 0.12 4.09
C ALA A 80 -7.70 0.07 4.90
N ASN A 81 -7.99 -1.07 5.55
CA ASN A 81 -9.15 -1.27 6.40
C ASN A 81 -8.76 -1.35 7.89
N HIS A 82 -9.76 -1.57 8.75
CA HIS A 82 -9.60 -1.65 10.20
C HIS A 82 -10.20 -2.94 10.75
N TRP A 83 -9.73 -3.38 11.92
CA TRP A 83 -10.17 -4.65 12.54
C TRP A 83 -11.67 -4.68 12.84
N GLN A 84 -12.29 -3.53 13.14
CA GLN A 84 -13.74 -3.43 13.37
C GLN A 84 -14.54 -3.79 12.12
N TRP A 85 -14.16 -3.26 10.96
CA TRP A 85 -14.79 -3.60 9.68
C TRP A 85 -14.71 -5.10 9.42
N ALA A 86 -13.53 -5.71 9.65
CA ALA A 86 -13.34 -7.14 9.44
C ALA A 86 -14.28 -7.97 10.35
N ASN A 87 -14.35 -7.61 11.64
CA ASN A 87 -15.20 -8.31 12.60
C ASN A 87 -16.69 -8.15 12.29
N GLU A 88 -17.13 -6.94 11.94
CA GLU A 88 -18.54 -6.65 11.67
C GLU A 88 -19.02 -7.24 10.33
N THR A 89 -18.14 -7.31 9.33
CA THR A 89 -18.51 -7.75 7.98
C THR A 89 -18.42 -9.28 7.81
N PHE A 90 -17.43 -9.93 8.43
CA PHE A 90 -17.12 -11.34 8.14
C PHE A 90 -17.13 -12.26 9.36
N ASN A 91 -16.98 -11.72 10.58
CA ASN A 91 -16.88 -12.50 11.80
C ASN A 91 -15.89 -13.69 11.66
N ARG A 92 -16.40 -14.93 11.68
CA ARG A 92 -15.66 -16.17 11.42
C ARG A 92 -16.37 -17.03 10.38
N ASP A 93 -17.16 -16.39 9.53
CA ASP A 93 -18.00 -17.06 8.55
C ASP A 93 -17.11 -17.75 7.51
N TRP A 94 -17.55 -18.91 7.04
CA TRP A 94 -16.82 -19.69 6.04
C TRP A 94 -17.15 -19.17 4.65
N ALA A 95 -16.19 -19.23 3.73
CA ALA A 95 -16.45 -18.86 2.33
C ALA A 95 -17.39 -19.86 1.64
N ASP A 96 -17.34 -21.11 2.08
CA ASP A 96 -18.20 -22.21 1.66
C ASP A 96 -18.75 -22.90 2.91
N GLU A 97 -20.08 -22.85 3.09
CA GLU A 97 -20.75 -23.41 4.27
C GLU A 97 -20.58 -24.94 4.38
N GLU A 98 -20.25 -25.62 3.28
CA GLU A 98 -20.07 -27.07 3.23
C GLU A 98 -18.62 -27.51 3.55
N ARG A 99 -17.67 -26.56 3.65
CA ARG A 99 -16.24 -26.86 3.82
C ARG A 99 -15.66 -26.21 5.07
N ASP A 100 -15.51 -27.00 6.13
CA ASP A 100 -14.94 -26.57 7.41
C ASP A 100 -13.42 -26.26 7.32
N PRO A 101 -12.98 -24.99 7.52
CA PRO A 101 -11.57 -24.62 7.57
C PRO A 101 -10.77 -25.32 8.68
N ALA A 102 -11.41 -25.87 9.70
CA ALA A 102 -10.74 -26.67 10.72
C ALA A 102 -10.43 -28.11 10.28
N GLN A 103 -11.10 -28.60 9.21
CA GLN A 103 -10.94 -29.97 8.69
C GLN A 103 -10.27 -30.01 7.32
N ASP A 104 -10.28 -28.89 6.58
CA ASP A 104 -9.70 -28.78 5.26
C ASP A 104 -8.78 -27.56 5.16
N ILE A 105 -7.48 -27.81 4.99
CA ILE A 105 -6.45 -26.76 4.89
C ILE A 105 -6.64 -25.83 3.69
N ASN A 106 -7.43 -26.25 2.69
CA ASN A 106 -7.74 -25.45 1.50
C ASN A 106 -9.10 -24.75 1.60
N ALA A 107 -9.91 -25.04 2.63
CA ALA A 107 -11.12 -24.28 2.90
C ALA A 107 -10.76 -22.90 3.47
N ARG A 108 -11.61 -21.91 3.20
CA ARG A 108 -11.33 -20.50 3.45
C ARG A 108 -12.38 -19.87 4.34
N TYR A 109 -11.97 -18.87 5.12
CA TYR A 109 -12.92 -17.94 5.72
C TYR A 109 -13.43 -16.94 4.68
N ALA A 110 -14.64 -16.41 4.88
CA ALA A 110 -15.28 -15.47 3.95
C ALA A 110 -14.42 -14.22 3.68
N ILE A 111 -13.69 -13.72 4.70
CA ILE A 111 -12.76 -12.61 4.55
C ILE A 111 -11.57 -12.95 3.63
N GLU A 112 -11.05 -14.19 3.70
CA GLU A 112 -9.91 -14.61 2.88
C GLU A 112 -10.31 -14.62 1.40
N GLN A 113 -11.46 -15.24 1.09
CA GLN A 113 -12.02 -15.26 -0.27
C GLN A 113 -12.33 -13.84 -0.77
N THR A 114 -12.96 -13.01 0.06
CA THR A 114 -13.31 -11.63 -0.33
C THR A 114 -12.07 -10.80 -0.66
N LEU A 115 -11.00 -10.92 0.15
CA LEU A 115 -9.75 -10.22 -0.13
C LEU A 115 -9.06 -10.76 -1.40
N ASP A 116 -9.13 -12.07 -1.65
CA ASP A 116 -8.60 -12.69 -2.87
C ASP A 116 -9.34 -12.18 -4.11
N ASP A 117 -10.68 -12.08 -4.05
CA ASP A 117 -11.52 -11.59 -5.17
C ASP A 117 -11.25 -10.11 -5.47
N ILE A 118 -11.13 -9.27 -4.43
CA ILE A 118 -10.77 -7.85 -4.58
C ILE A 118 -9.37 -7.72 -5.18
N ALA A 119 -8.40 -8.50 -4.69
CA ALA A 119 -7.03 -8.48 -5.17
C ALA A 119 -6.94 -8.92 -6.64
N ALA A 120 -7.65 -9.98 -7.02
CA ALA A 120 -7.73 -10.46 -8.39
C ALA A 120 -8.28 -9.36 -9.32
N THR A 121 -9.41 -8.76 -8.97
CA THR A 121 -10.02 -7.67 -9.74
C THR A 121 -9.06 -6.48 -9.90
N ARG A 122 -8.37 -6.08 -8.83
CA ARG A 122 -7.41 -4.97 -8.88
C ARG A 122 -6.15 -5.29 -9.67
N ALA A 123 -5.73 -6.55 -9.70
CA ALA A 123 -4.55 -6.99 -10.43
C ALA A 123 -4.74 -6.90 -11.96
N GLU A 124 -5.97 -7.04 -12.47
CA GLU A 124 -6.27 -7.00 -13.92
C GLU A 124 -5.79 -5.71 -14.61
N THR A 125 -5.76 -4.59 -13.88
CA THR A 125 -5.34 -3.29 -14.41
C THR A 125 -4.08 -2.74 -13.73
N SER A 126 -3.35 -3.58 -13.01
CA SER A 126 -2.15 -3.19 -12.26
C SER A 126 -0.90 -3.86 -12.84
N ASP A 127 0.24 -3.21 -12.70
CA ASP A 127 1.55 -3.75 -13.10
C ASP A 127 2.43 -3.94 -11.86
N ALA A 128 3.12 -5.08 -11.79
CA ALA A 128 3.90 -5.47 -10.62
C ALA A 128 5.13 -4.58 -10.42
N ASN A 129 5.84 -4.22 -11.48
CA ASN A 129 6.97 -3.30 -11.38
C ASN A 129 6.52 -1.89 -10.99
N HIS A 130 5.44 -1.36 -11.59
CA HIS A 130 4.86 -0.07 -11.18
C HIS A 130 4.52 -0.07 -9.68
N PHE A 131 3.93 -1.15 -9.16
CA PHE A 131 3.68 -1.29 -7.74
C PHE A 131 4.97 -1.21 -6.92
N LEU A 132 6.03 -1.93 -7.31
CA LEU A 132 7.33 -1.89 -6.63
C LEU A 132 7.98 -0.50 -6.68
N TYR A 133 7.86 0.23 -7.79
CA TYR A 133 8.34 1.61 -7.91
C TYR A 133 7.58 2.57 -7.00
N LEU A 134 6.26 2.40 -6.87
CA LEU A 134 5.47 3.19 -5.91
C LEU A 134 5.86 2.86 -4.48
N VAL A 135 6.08 1.58 -4.14
CA VAL A 135 6.61 1.17 -2.84
C VAL A 135 7.93 1.89 -2.56
N GLN A 136 8.89 1.83 -3.49
CA GLN A 136 10.18 2.47 -3.34
C GLN A 136 10.04 3.99 -3.14
N ALA A 137 9.22 4.65 -3.95
CA ALA A 137 8.99 6.10 -3.85
C ALA A 137 8.47 6.50 -2.47
N ASN A 138 7.54 5.73 -1.90
CA ASN A 138 7.04 5.98 -0.55
C ASN A 138 8.13 5.70 0.51
N GLN A 139 8.94 4.65 0.35
CA GLN A 139 10.03 4.34 1.29
C GLN A 139 11.11 5.43 1.32
N THR A 140 11.43 6.02 0.18
CA THR A 140 12.44 7.08 0.07
C THR A 140 11.90 8.47 0.40
N PHE A 141 10.63 8.59 0.77
CA PHE A 141 10.02 9.88 1.03
C PHE A 141 10.46 10.44 2.40
N MET A 142 11.00 11.65 2.34
CA MET A 142 11.14 12.59 3.45
C MET A 142 10.79 13.96 2.89
N ALA A 143 9.95 14.72 3.59
CA ALA A 143 9.56 16.06 3.18
C ALA A 143 10.81 16.88 2.81
N GLY A 144 10.81 17.54 1.65
CA GLY A 144 11.92 18.39 1.19
C GLY A 144 13.20 17.65 0.80
N HIS A 145 13.25 16.31 0.95
CA HIS A 145 14.39 15.45 0.63
C HIS A 145 15.73 15.90 1.25
N GLY A 146 15.68 16.56 2.42
CA GLY A 146 16.85 17.07 3.17
C GLY A 146 17.46 16.05 4.13
N GLU A 147 18.35 16.51 5.03
CA GLU A 147 19.01 15.63 6.02
C GLU A 147 18.11 15.33 7.22
N SER A 148 17.06 16.13 7.43
CA SER A 148 16.08 15.92 8.49
C SER A 148 14.67 16.36 8.12
N LEU A 149 13.68 15.79 8.81
CA LEU A 149 12.28 16.19 8.67
C LEU A 149 12.05 17.65 9.10
N GLU A 150 12.79 18.15 10.09
CA GLU A 150 12.63 19.52 10.60
C GLU A 150 12.97 20.56 9.53
N GLU A 151 14.03 20.32 8.75
CA GLU A 151 14.40 21.16 7.60
C GLU A 151 13.38 21.09 6.45
N GLY A 152 12.80 19.91 6.27
CA GLY A 152 11.91 19.61 5.17
C GLY A 152 10.47 20.07 5.34
N LEU A 153 10.03 20.31 6.58
CA LEU A 153 8.67 20.78 6.84
C LEU A 153 8.53 22.25 6.43
N PRO A 154 7.48 22.62 5.69
CA PRO A 154 7.26 24.01 5.34
C PRO A 154 7.09 24.84 6.61
N PRO A 155 7.71 26.04 6.69
CA PRO A 155 7.59 26.90 7.87
C PRO A 155 6.11 27.17 8.16
N SER A 156 5.68 27.03 9.42
CA SER A 156 4.27 27.24 9.79
C SER A 156 3.91 28.71 9.52
N LYS A 157 3.19 28.98 8.42
CA LYS A 157 2.71 30.34 8.12
C LYS A 157 1.52 30.75 9.00
N HIS A 158 0.91 29.80 9.73
CA HIS A 158 -0.14 30.06 10.73
C HIS A 158 -0.07 29.05 11.88
N PRO A 159 0.21 29.47 13.13
CA PRO A 159 0.01 28.64 14.31
C PRO A 159 -1.48 28.71 14.73
N HIS A 160 -2.10 27.54 14.84
CA HIS A 160 -3.44 27.24 15.37
C HIS A 160 -4.64 27.56 14.47
#